data_AF-A0A3L8BR31-F1
#
_entry.id   AF-A0A3L8BR31-F1
#
_cell.length_a   1.000
_cell.length_b   1.000
_cell.length_c   1.000
_cell.angle_alpha   90.00
_cell.angle_beta   90.00
_cell.angle_gamma   90.00
#
_symmetry.space_group_name_H-M   'P 1'
#
loop_
_entity.id
_entity.type
_entity.pdbx_description
1 polymer ?
#
loop_
_entity_poly.entity_id
_entity_poly.type
_entity_poly.pdbx_seq_one_letter_code
_entity_poly.pdbx_strand_id
1 'polypeptide(L)'
;MIQDKVKVQLDQLKKQSEKLQAELGKGLEVAKLEGQRILKELGVEADDKIELNELLAELRKANPTVRDFLRNLNVATYDNRFRFNWNATMISAYAKQQAEKAYAKDLKPRLAEVRDTVSAQLREVQSKTQELRAKITA
;
A
#
# COMPACT_ATOMS: atom_id res chain seq x y z
N MET A 1 28.01 -13.98 15.03
CA MET A 1 27.75 -12.69 14.33
C MET A 1 26.83 -12.80 13.11
N ILE A 2 27.08 -13.63 12.09
CA ILE A 2 26.14 -13.79 10.95
C ILE A 2 24.88 -14.57 11.36
N GLN A 3 25.03 -15.66 12.12
CA GLN A 3 23.90 -16.43 12.66
C GLN A 3 22.99 -15.59 13.58
N ASP A 4 23.56 -14.71 14.40
CA ASP A 4 22.78 -13.83 15.28
C ASP A 4 21.97 -12.80 14.49
N LYS A 5 22.56 -12.22 13.43
CA LYS A 5 21.85 -11.30 12.54
C LYS A 5 20.69 -11.99 11.80
N VAL A 6 20.89 -13.23 11.36
CA VAL A 6 19.84 -14.03 10.69
C VAL A 6 18.70 -14.39 11.67
N LYS A 7 19.01 -14.77 12.91
CA LYS A 7 18.00 -14.99 13.96
C LYS A 7 17.21 -13.72 14.26
N VAL A 8 17.88 -12.58 14.41
CA VAL A 8 17.22 -11.29 14.66
C VAL A 8 16.31 -10.89 13.50
N GLN A 9 16.72 -11.11 12.25
CA GLN A 9 15.88 -10.86 11.07
C GLN A 9 14.67 -11.80 10.99
N LEU A 10 14.84 -13.09 11.33
CA LEU A 10 13.75 -14.06 11.42
C LEU A 10 12.73 -13.70 12.50
N ASP A 11 13.20 -13.30 13.69
CA ASP A 11 12.33 -12.85 14.78
C ASP A 11 11.58 -11.56 14.42
N GLN A 12 12.21 -10.65 13.69
CA GLN A 12 11.56 -9.44 13.16
C GLN A 12 10.50 -9.78 12.10
N LEU A 13 10.78 -10.70 11.18
CA LEU A 13 9.81 -11.18 10.20
C LEU A 13 8.63 -11.87 10.86
N LYS A 14 8.87 -12.69 11.89
CA LYS A 14 7.81 -13.36 12.64
C LYS A 14 6.89 -12.37 13.34
N LYS A 15 7.46 -11.37 14.03
CA LYS A 15 6.70 -10.28 14.65
C LYS A 15 5.91 -9.44 13.63
N GLN A 16 6.46 -9.21 12.44
CA GLN A 16 5.74 -8.51 11.36
C GLN A 16 4.60 -9.37 10.81
N SER A 17 4.81 -10.68 10.65
CA SER A 17 3.78 -11.63 10.22
C SER A 17 2.63 -11.72 11.23
N GLU A 18 2.93 -11.83 12.52
CA GLU A 18 1.92 -11.84 13.59
C GLU A 18 1.10 -10.54 13.62
N LYS A 19 1.76 -9.38 13.44
CA LYS A 19 1.05 -8.10 13.30
C LYS A 19 0.17 -8.05 12.06
N LEU A 20 0.66 -8.56 10.93
CA LEU A 20 -0.11 -8.62 9.68
C LEU A 20 -1.35 -9.50 9.85
N GLN A 21 -1.21 -10.68 10.48
CA GLN A 21 -2.33 -11.56 10.76
C GLN A 21 -3.38 -10.90 11.67
N ALA A 22 -2.94 -10.18 12.71
CA ALA A 22 -3.84 -9.46 13.60
C ALA A 22 -4.62 -8.34 12.88
N GLU A 23 -3.95 -7.59 12.00
CA GLU A 23 -4.60 -6.55 11.18
C GLU A 23 -5.54 -7.14 10.12
N LEU A 24 -5.18 -8.27 9.50
CA LEU A 24 -6.05 -9.01 8.59
C LEU A 24 -7.30 -9.54 9.30
N GLY A 25 -7.15 -10.07 10.52
CA GLY A 25 -8.28 -10.51 11.34
C GLY A 25 -9.27 -9.39 11.64
N LYS A 26 -8.77 -8.20 12.01
CA LYS A 26 -9.62 -7.00 12.18
C LYS A 26 -10.33 -6.61 10.87
N GLY A 27 -9.61 -6.68 9.74
CA GLY A 27 -10.19 -6.40 8.43
C GLY A 27 -11.33 -7.35 8.06
N LEU A 28 -11.19 -8.63 8.40
CA LEU A 28 -12.23 -9.64 8.18
C LEU A 28 -13.47 -9.39 9.05
N GLU A 29 -13.30 -9.05 10.32
CA GLU A 29 -14.44 -8.71 11.19
C GLU A 29 -15.19 -7.47 10.71
N VAL A 30 -14.47 -6.43 10.28
CA VAL A 30 -15.09 -5.23 9.68
C VAL A 30 -15.83 -5.61 8.40
N ALA A 31 -15.23 -6.44 7.54
CA ALA A 31 -15.88 -6.90 6.32
C ALA A 31 -17.15 -7.74 6.60
N LYS A 32 -17.14 -8.56 7.65
CA LYS A 32 -18.31 -9.35 8.08
C LYS A 32 -19.45 -8.44 8.53
N LEU A 33 -19.17 -7.48 9.41
CA LEU A 33 -20.17 -6.51 9.89
C LEU A 33 -20.75 -5.67 8.75
N GLU A 34 -19.88 -5.23 7.84
CA GLU A 34 -20.27 -4.44 6.67
C GLU A 34 -21.11 -5.28 5.69
N GLY A 35 -20.77 -6.56 5.50
CA GLY A 35 -21.55 -7.51 4.72
C GLY A 35 -22.95 -7.73 5.30
N GLN A 36 -23.06 -7.87 6.62
CA GLN A 36 -24.35 -7.98 7.31
C GLN A 36 -25.19 -6.71 7.15
N ARG A 37 -24.57 -5.52 7.25
CA ARG A 37 -25.25 -4.25 6.99
C ARG A 37 -25.81 -4.20 5.56
N ILE A 38 -25.00 -4.57 4.57
CA ILE A 38 -25.43 -4.60 3.16
C ILE A 38 -26.60 -5.57 2.97
N LEU A 39 -26.52 -6.78 3.54
CA LEU A 39 -27.61 -7.76 3.48
C LEU A 39 -28.90 -7.21 4.10
N LYS A 40 -28.79 -6.52 5.24
CA LYS A 40 -29.92 -5.86 5.89
C LYS A 40 -30.55 -4.77 5.01
N GLU A 41 -29.74 -3.96 4.35
CA GLU A 41 -30.22 -2.94 3.41
C GLU A 41 -30.79 -3.52 2.11
N LEU A 42 -30.37 -4.73 1.73
CA LEU A 42 -31.00 -5.51 0.67
C LEU A 42 -32.33 -6.16 1.11
N GLY A 43 -32.75 -5.96 2.36
CA GLY A 43 -34.03 -6.44 2.91
C GLY A 43 -33.96 -7.84 3.50
N VAL A 44 -32.78 -8.31 3.88
CA VAL A 44 -32.54 -9.65 4.42
C VAL A 44 -32.07 -9.57 5.86
N GLU A 45 -32.77 -10.25 6.77
CA GLU A 45 -32.39 -10.37 8.17
C GLU A 45 -31.34 -11.48 8.30
N ALA A 46 -30.09 -11.15 7.93
CA ALA A 46 -28.99 -12.11 7.96
C ALA A 46 -28.48 -12.33 9.38
N ASP A 47 -29.01 -13.34 10.06
CA ASP A 47 -28.40 -13.89 11.27
C ASP A 47 -27.09 -14.61 10.94
N ASP A 48 -26.19 -14.74 11.93
CA ASP A 48 -24.83 -15.29 11.79
C ASP A 48 -24.77 -16.75 11.26
N LYS A 49 -25.91 -17.42 11.12
CA LYS A 49 -26.05 -18.85 10.77
C LYS A 49 -27.07 -19.14 9.67
N ILE A 50 -27.30 -18.21 8.74
CA ILE A 50 -28.13 -18.51 7.57
C ILE A 50 -27.37 -19.37 6.56
N GLU A 51 -27.99 -20.46 6.11
CA GLU A 51 -27.50 -21.29 5.01
C GLU A 51 -27.56 -20.52 3.68
N LEU A 52 -26.58 -20.72 2.79
CA LEU A 52 -26.44 -19.93 1.56
C LEU A 52 -27.70 -19.99 0.66
N ASN A 53 -28.36 -21.15 0.62
CA ASN A 53 -29.57 -21.34 -0.17
C ASN A 53 -30.76 -20.54 0.38
N GLU A 54 -30.88 -20.46 1.71
CA GLU A 54 -31.91 -19.68 2.40
C GLU A 54 -31.65 -18.18 2.21
N LEU A 55 -30.39 -17.76 2.33
CA LEU A 55 -29.98 -16.39 2.04
C LEU A 55 -30.36 -15.96 0.61
N LEU A 56 -30.11 -16.83 -0.38
CA LEU A 56 -30.46 -16.56 -1.77
C LEU A 56 -31.98 -16.48 -1.98
N ALA A 57 -32.74 -17.33 -1.30
CA ALA A 57 -34.20 -17.31 -1.34
C ALA A 57 -34.75 -16.01 -0.74
N GLU A 58 -34.23 -15.58 0.41
CA GLU A 58 -34.61 -14.32 1.06
C GLU A 58 -34.20 -13.10 0.22
N LEU A 59 -32.98 -13.08 -0.33
CA LEU A 59 -32.51 -12.04 -1.24
C LEU A 59 -33.44 -11.88 -2.44
N ARG A 60 -33.85 -12.99 -3.05
CA ARG A 60 -34.76 -12.99 -4.21
C ARG A 60 -36.18 -12.57 -3.82
N LYS A 61 -36.63 -12.92 -2.61
CA LYS A 61 -37.93 -12.51 -2.09
C LYS A 61 -37.95 -11.00 -1.80
N ALA A 62 -36.88 -10.46 -1.21
CA ALA A 62 -36.73 -9.04 -0.91
C ALA A 62 -36.47 -8.20 -2.19
N ASN A 63 -35.86 -8.82 -3.21
CA ASN A 63 -35.54 -8.19 -4.49
C ASN A 63 -36.13 -9.00 -5.66
N PRO A 64 -37.42 -8.80 -6.00
CA PRO A 64 -38.14 -9.63 -6.96
C PRO A 64 -37.56 -9.59 -8.37
N THR A 65 -36.95 -8.46 -8.74
CA THR A 65 -36.31 -8.26 -10.05
C THR A 65 -34.81 -7.98 -9.90
N VAL A 66 -34.04 -8.32 -10.94
CA VAL A 66 -32.61 -7.98 -11.02
C VAL A 66 -32.39 -6.46 -10.95
N ARG A 67 -33.33 -5.67 -11.48
CA ARG A 67 -33.27 -4.22 -11.44
C ARG A 67 -33.37 -3.70 -10.00
N ASP A 68 -34.29 -4.25 -9.21
CA ASP A 68 -34.47 -3.87 -7.81
C ASP A 68 -33.26 -4.26 -6.98
N PHE A 69 -32.74 -5.48 -7.19
CA PHE A 69 -31.50 -5.94 -6.57
C PHE A 69 -30.34 -5.00 -6.86
N LEU A 70 -30.10 -4.65 -8.13
CA LEU A 70 -29.00 -3.76 -8.51
C LEU A 70 -29.18 -2.34 -7.97
N ARG A 71 -30.42 -1.84 -7.92
CA ARG A 71 -30.72 -0.52 -7.32
C ARG A 71 -30.38 -0.52 -5.83
N ASN A 72 -30.89 -1.50 -5.09
CA ASN A 72 -30.70 -1.60 -3.65
C ASN A 72 -29.23 -1.88 -3.31
N LEU A 73 -28.53 -2.72 -4.08
CA LEU A 73 -27.10 -2.96 -3.92
C LEU A 73 -26.27 -1.69 -4.15
N ASN A 74 -26.63 -0.89 -5.16
CA ASN A 74 -25.94 0.37 -5.40
C ASN A 74 -26.12 1.37 -4.25
N VAL A 75 -27.33 1.46 -3.69
CA VAL A 75 -27.57 2.27 -2.49
C VAL A 75 -26.75 1.74 -1.31
N ALA A 76 -26.81 0.44 -1.06
CA ALA A 76 -26.15 -0.17 0.08
C ALA A 76 -24.62 -0.12 0.04
N THR A 77 -24.05 -0.03 -1.17
CA THR A 77 -22.59 0.04 -1.37
C THR A 77 -22.08 1.45 -1.67
N TYR A 78 -22.94 2.47 -1.74
CA TYR A 78 -22.56 3.82 -2.15
C TYR A 78 -21.48 4.42 -1.22
N ASP A 79 -21.75 4.44 0.08
CA ASP A 79 -20.81 4.97 1.07
C ASP A 79 -19.52 4.15 1.13
N ASN A 80 -19.61 2.83 0.94
CA ASN A 80 -18.44 1.96 0.95
C ASN A 80 -17.51 2.23 -0.23
N ARG A 81 -18.05 2.46 -1.43
CA ARG A 81 -17.25 2.85 -2.60
C ARG A 81 -16.55 4.17 -2.36
N PHE A 82 -17.27 5.15 -1.80
CA PHE A 82 -16.70 6.44 -1.47
C PHE A 82 -15.58 6.33 -0.42
N ARG A 83 -15.84 5.63 0.69
CA ARG A 83 -14.85 5.38 1.76
C ARG A 83 -13.63 4.64 1.24
N PHE A 84 -13.82 3.63 0.40
CA PHE A 84 -12.73 2.87 -0.21
C PHE A 84 -11.84 3.78 -1.07
N ASN A 85 -12.44 4.57 -1.96
CA ASN A 85 -11.71 5.49 -2.82
C ASN A 85 -10.93 6.54 -2.00
N TRP A 86 -11.57 7.13 -0.99
CA TRP A 86 -10.92 8.07 -0.08
C TRP A 86 -9.72 7.43 0.63
N ASN A 87 -9.91 6.25 1.23
CA ASN A 87 -8.84 5.54 1.94
C ASN A 87 -7.68 5.19 1.01
N ALA A 88 -7.96 4.70 -0.20
CA ALA A 88 -6.94 4.40 -1.20
C ALA A 88 -6.16 5.66 -1.60
N THR A 89 -6.88 6.76 -1.84
CA THR A 89 -6.28 8.06 -2.16
C THR A 89 -5.37 8.53 -1.04
N MET A 90 -5.84 8.48 0.21
CA MET A 90 -5.05 8.88 1.38
C MET A 90 -3.80 8.02 1.59
N ILE A 91 -3.92 6.69 1.46
CA ILE A 91 -2.78 5.77 1.55
C ILE A 91 -1.76 6.08 0.45
N SER A 92 -2.23 6.31 -0.78
CA SER A 92 -1.34 6.64 -1.90
C SER A 92 -0.60 7.97 -1.67
N ALA A 93 -1.30 8.98 -1.16
CA ALA A 93 -0.72 10.28 -0.83
C ALA A 93 0.33 10.15 0.29
N TYR A 94 0.00 9.36 1.32
CA TYR A 94 0.94 9.08 2.41
C TYR A 94 2.18 8.30 1.93
N ALA A 95 1.99 7.27 1.11
CA ALA A 95 3.09 6.50 0.53
C ALA A 95 4.01 7.38 -0.32
N LYS A 96 3.43 8.26 -1.15
CA LYS A 96 4.17 9.27 -1.92
C LYS A 96 4.96 10.20 -1.00
N GLN A 97 4.33 10.73 0.05
CA GLN A 97 4.99 11.63 1.01
C GLN A 97 6.18 10.93 1.71
N GLN A 98 6.02 9.66 2.08
CA GLN A 98 7.09 8.88 2.71
C GLN A 98 8.24 8.61 1.72
N ALA A 99 7.93 8.32 0.45
CA ALA A 99 8.92 8.18 -0.60
C ALA A 99 9.68 9.49 -0.85
N GLU A 100 9.00 10.64 -0.88
CA GLU A 100 9.63 11.96 -1.02
C GLU A 100 10.56 12.28 0.16
N LYS A 101 10.14 11.99 1.40
CA LYS A 101 10.99 12.13 2.58
C LYS A 101 12.23 11.25 2.49
N ALA A 102 12.07 9.98 2.12
CA ALA A 102 13.19 9.05 1.95
C ALA A 102 14.14 9.53 0.84
N TYR A 103 13.60 10.00 -0.29
CA TYR A 103 14.40 10.57 -1.36
C TYR A 103 15.20 11.78 -0.88
N ALA A 104 14.56 12.74 -0.21
CA ALA A 104 15.22 13.95 0.27
C ALA A 104 16.29 13.65 1.34
N LYS A 105 16.03 12.68 2.21
CA LYS A 105 16.92 12.32 3.32
C LYS A 105 18.10 11.46 2.89
N ASP A 106 17.87 10.46 2.02
CA ASP A 106 18.85 9.41 1.78
C ASP A 106 19.44 9.45 0.36
N LEU A 107 18.61 9.68 -0.67
CA LEU A 107 19.05 9.65 -2.07
C LEU A 107 19.67 10.98 -2.53
N LYS A 108 19.00 12.10 -2.23
CA LYS A 108 19.46 13.44 -2.61
C LYS A 108 20.89 13.75 -2.14
N PRO A 109 21.28 13.52 -0.87
CA PRO A 109 22.65 13.79 -0.45
C PRO A 109 23.68 12.87 -1.13
N ARG A 110 23.35 11.58 -1.31
CA ARG A 110 24.24 10.63 -2.00
C ARG A 110 24.48 11.02 -3.45
N LEU A 111 23.44 11.46 -4.16
CA LEU A 111 23.56 11.93 -5.53
C LEU A 111 24.41 13.21 -5.63
N ALA A 112 24.28 14.12 -4.65
CA ALA A 112 25.12 15.31 -4.57
C ALA A 112 26.59 14.94 -4.35
N GLU A 113 26.88 14.05 -3.40
CA GLU A 113 28.24 13.58 -3.11
C GLU A 113 28.90 12.91 -4.33
N VAL A 114 28.16 12.04 -5.03
CA VAL A 114 28.63 11.40 -6.27
C VAL A 114 28.94 12.45 -7.34
N ARG A 115 28.04 13.42 -7.55
CA ARG A 115 28.24 14.50 -8.51
C ARG A 115 29.50 15.31 -8.19
N ASP A 116 29.70 15.66 -6.93
CA ASP A 116 30.83 16.47 -6.49
C ASP A 116 32.15 15.70 -6.65
N THR A 117 32.14 14.40 -6.34
CA THR A 117 33.29 13.49 -6.55
C THR A 117 33.68 13.40 -8.02
N VAL A 118 32.70 13.15 -8.91
CA VAL A 118 32.95 13.07 -10.36
C VAL A 118 33.47 14.41 -10.90
N SER A 119 32.90 15.53 -10.42
CA SER A 119 33.33 16.87 -10.84
C SER A 119 34.77 17.17 -10.40
N ALA A 120 35.16 16.74 -9.20
CA ALA A 120 36.52 16.88 -8.69
C ALA A 120 37.52 16.04 -9.50
N GLN A 121 37.18 14.78 -9.79
CA GLN A 121 38.02 13.88 -10.60
C GLN A 121 38.21 14.42 -12.03
N LEU A 122 37.15 14.96 -12.65
CA LEU A 122 37.25 15.57 -13.98
C LEU A 122 38.19 16.80 -14.00
N ARG A 123 38.12 17.65 -12.97
CA ARG A 123 39.02 18.79 -12.84
C ARG A 123 40.48 18.34 -12.67
N GLU A 124 40.73 17.30 -11.89
CA GLU A 124 42.06 16.73 -11.70
C GLU A 124 42.62 16.13 -13.00
N VAL A 125 41.79 15.44 -13.78
CA VAL A 125 42.20 14.93 -15.10
C VAL A 125 42.52 16.09 -16.05
N GLN A 126 41.70 17.15 -16.04
CA GLN A 126 41.93 18.33 -16.86
C GLN A 126 43.24 19.04 -16.50
N SER A 127 43.51 19.22 -15.21
CA SER A 127 44.75 19.87 -14.75
C SER A 127 45.99 19.03 -15.12
N LYS A 128 45.95 17.72 -14.88
CA LYS A 128 47.05 16.81 -15.26
C LYS A 128 47.29 16.81 -16.77
N THR A 129 46.23 16.88 -17.57
CA THR A 129 46.35 16.95 -19.04
C THR A 129 46.97 18.28 -19.49
N GLN A 130 46.63 19.39 -18.85
CA GLN A 130 47.25 20.69 -19.12
C GLN A 130 48.73 20.72 -18.73
N GLU A 131 49.10 20.14 -17.58
CA GLU A 131 50.50 19.99 -17.17
C GLU A 131 51.30 19.11 -18.13
N LEU A 132 50.72 17.99 -18.58
CA LEU A 132 51.35 17.09 -19.54
C LEU A 132 51.57 17.80 -20.89
N ARG A 133 50.56 18.54 -21.36
CA ARG A 133 50.67 19.34 -22.58
C ARG A 133 51.77 20.39 -22.45
N ALA A 134 51.79 21.14 -21.34
CA ALA A 134 52.82 22.15 -21.08
C ALA A 134 54.24 21.57 -21.07
N LYS A 135 54.43 20.35 -20.54
CA LYS A 135 55.71 19.62 -20.56
C LYS A 135 56.12 19.10 -21.94
N ILE A 136 55.17 18.88 -22.86
CA ILE A 136 55.44 18.38 -24.21
C ILE A 136 55.67 19.53 -25.21
N THR A 137 55.08 20.71 -24.97
CA THR A 137 55.27 21.91 -25.81
C THR A 137 56.38 22.86 -25.35
N ALA A 138 57.02 22.59 -24.21
CA ALA A 138 58.25 23.27 -23.76
C ALA A 138 59.48 22.50 -24.25
#